data_AF-A0A821X3W1-F1
#
_entry.id   AF-A0A821X3W1-F1
#
_cell.length_a   1.000
_cell.length_b   1.000
_cell.length_c   1.000
_cell.angle_alpha   90.00
_cell.angle_beta   90.00
_cell.angle_gamma   90.00
#
_symmetry.space_group_name_H-M   'P 1'
#
loop_
_entity.id
_entity.type
_entity.pdbx_description
1 polymer ?
#
loop_
_entity_poly.entity_id
_entity_poly.type
_entity_poly.pdbx_seq_one_letter_code
_entity_poly.pdbx_strand_id
1 'polypeptide(L)'
;MATRSHSRFTDDIYCTPVPTAPSIQVKTIDILRNEIFFSNLYEEYQQGLHAAEELNSKDLYENYPPNFENKNKLFIFDLLNNKHTYLPSPNKSILFTRWKPFIPIIESNNRSSTVIKFQADVFNYKSDSNSQTIEWYLNFANSDLFAYYGGPLLAQDELQVLECVELAALRQYFIQAINTVGSRTVNSDAHNNRSVPTPILISNTERVIELDTKDIYGNSFAHANKEQLQHAFKLVEPPQVVNLIAIEAPSYGEGCYTYDQINYILTNCYTGFKAAQILAHKTHEMNTYASKSHDRRPSRSEPNIFRTVIHTGWWGCGAYGNNRQMMLITQMLAAHWAHADEIIFHTQNNEHENDITKARAVFEQLKNGQQVREIIEEIIKLNLEWEKSNNT
;
A
#
# COMPACT_ATOMS: atom_id res chain seq x y z
N MET A 1 -4.08 16.33 -35.83
CA MET A 1 -3.85 17.64 -35.19
C MET A 1 -5.06 17.92 -34.31
N ALA A 2 -5.04 18.01 -32.98
CA ALA A 2 -3.97 18.21 -32.01
C ALA A 2 -4.21 17.33 -30.77
N THR A 3 -3.18 16.65 -30.29
CA THR A 3 -3.13 15.93 -29.03
C THR A 3 -2.96 16.93 -27.89
N ARG A 4 -4.01 17.17 -27.09
CA ARG A 4 -3.90 17.94 -25.85
C ARG A 4 -3.41 17.02 -24.74
N SER A 5 -2.11 17.02 -24.47
CA SER A 5 -1.56 16.54 -23.20
C SER A 5 -1.89 17.57 -22.12
N HIS A 6 -2.70 17.24 -21.13
CA HIS A 6 -2.84 18.02 -19.91
C HIS A 6 -2.28 17.17 -18.77
N SER A 7 -1.05 17.45 -18.36
CA SER A 7 -0.59 17.03 -17.03
C SER A 7 -1.34 17.90 -16.02
N ARG A 8 -2.21 17.28 -15.22
CA ARG A 8 -3.10 17.94 -14.24
C ARG A 8 -2.50 18.07 -12.83
N PHE A 9 -1.21 17.81 -12.67
CA PHE A 9 -0.54 17.70 -11.38
C PHE A 9 0.45 18.85 -11.20
N THR A 10 0.39 19.55 -10.08
CA THR A 10 1.46 20.45 -9.63
C THR A 10 2.54 19.58 -8.99
N ASP A 11 3.60 19.28 -9.75
CA ASP A 11 4.81 18.66 -9.22
C ASP A 11 5.64 19.73 -8.49
N ASP A 12 5.24 20.08 -7.27
CA ASP A 12 6.09 20.89 -6.40
C ASP A 12 7.19 19.99 -5.84
N ILE A 13 8.27 19.88 -6.60
CA ILE A 13 9.52 19.22 -6.20
C ILE A 13 10.16 20.10 -5.12
N TYR A 14 9.92 19.78 -3.85
CA TYR A 14 10.64 20.39 -2.73
C TYR A 14 12.07 19.80 -2.68
N CYS A 15 13.02 20.49 -3.30
CA CYS A 15 14.45 20.21 -3.17
C CYS A 15 15.06 21.08 -2.06
N THR A 16 15.55 20.47 -0.99
CA THR A 16 16.71 21.02 -0.25
C THR A 16 17.96 20.29 -0.72
N PRO A 17 18.98 20.97 -1.29
CA PRO A 17 20.20 20.30 -1.73
C PRO A 17 21.07 19.91 -0.52
N VAL A 18 21.43 18.63 -0.43
CA VAL A 18 22.35 18.03 0.55
C VAL A 18 23.39 17.22 -0.27
N PRO A 19 24.68 17.15 0.15
CA PRO A 19 25.81 16.97 -0.78
C PRO A 19 25.83 15.60 -1.44
N THR A 20 26.30 15.58 -2.70
CA THR A 20 26.67 14.41 -3.53
C THR A 20 26.27 13.08 -2.91
N ALA A 21 24.97 12.78 -2.97
CA ALA A 21 24.48 11.50 -2.51
C ALA A 21 25.22 10.41 -3.29
N PRO A 22 25.67 9.34 -2.61
CA PRO A 22 26.32 8.22 -3.28
C PRO A 22 25.43 7.70 -4.42
N SER A 23 26.04 7.47 -5.58
CA SER A 23 25.33 7.08 -6.79
C SER A 23 24.87 5.62 -6.67
N ILE A 24 23.70 5.41 -6.10
CA ILE A 24 23.03 4.11 -6.18
C ILE A 24 22.53 3.89 -7.61
N GLN A 25 22.62 2.66 -8.11
CA GLN A 25 22.08 2.33 -9.42
C GLN A 25 20.55 2.27 -9.34
N VAL A 26 19.88 3.09 -10.14
CA VAL A 26 18.41 3.18 -10.20
C VAL A 26 17.94 2.73 -11.57
N LYS A 27 17.04 1.75 -11.65
CA LYS A 27 16.25 1.56 -12.87
C LYS A 27 15.06 2.50 -12.81
N THR A 28 14.90 3.32 -13.82
CA THR A 28 13.84 4.34 -13.89
C THR A 28 12.62 3.84 -14.66
N ILE A 29 11.55 4.64 -14.63
CA ILE A 29 10.29 4.38 -15.32
C ILE A 29 10.44 4.03 -16.81
N ASP A 30 11.42 4.59 -17.52
CA ASP A 30 11.59 4.33 -18.96
C ASP A 30 11.99 2.88 -19.25
N ILE A 31 12.77 2.28 -18.36
CA ILE A 31 13.12 0.86 -18.42
C ILE A 31 11.95 0.03 -17.87
N LEU A 32 11.46 0.40 -16.68
CA LEU A 32 10.47 -0.37 -15.94
C LEU A 32 9.11 -0.44 -16.65
N ARG A 33 8.72 0.56 -17.45
CA ARG A 33 7.45 0.53 -18.18
C ARG A 33 7.35 -0.71 -19.09
N ASN A 34 8.42 -1.08 -19.77
CA ASN A 34 8.43 -2.27 -20.63
C ASN A 34 8.43 -3.58 -19.84
N GLU A 35 8.97 -3.57 -18.62
CA GLU A 35 8.99 -4.74 -17.74
C GLU A 35 7.64 -4.94 -17.04
N ILE A 36 6.97 -3.86 -16.64
CA ILE A 36 5.66 -3.87 -16.00
C ILE A 36 4.56 -4.21 -17.02
N PHE A 37 4.56 -3.52 -18.16
CA PHE A 37 3.56 -3.69 -19.21
C PHE A 37 4.03 -4.65 -20.29
N PHE A 38 4.49 -5.83 -19.88
CA PHE A 38 5.06 -6.84 -20.78
C PHE A 38 4.03 -7.47 -21.74
N SER A 39 2.73 -7.31 -21.45
CA SER A 39 1.62 -7.79 -22.29
C SER A 39 0.67 -6.63 -22.65
N ASN A 40 -0.02 -6.77 -23.78
CA ASN A 40 -0.99 -5.77 -24.24
C ASN A 40 -2.25 -5.71 -23.35
N LEU A 41 -2.39 -6.62 -22.38
CA LEU A 41 -3.54 -6.69 -21.48
C LEU A 41 -3.75 -5.39 -20.67
N TYR A 42 -2.66 -4.63 -20.43
CA TYR A 42 -2.68 -3.43 -19.60
C TYR A 42 -2.21 -2.18 -20.33
N GLU A 43 -2.22 -2.19 -21.66
CA GLU A 43 -1.72 -1.07 -22.47
C GLU A 43 -2.48 0.23 -22.17
N GLU A 44 -3.79 0.16 -21.92
CA GLU A 44 -4.61 1.33 -21.56
C GLU A 44 -4.23 1.98 -20.23
N TYR A 45 -3.60 1.23 -19.31
CA TYR A 45 -3.21 1.72 -17.99
C TYR A 45 -1.80 2.31 -17.95
N GLN A 46 -1.02 2.21 -19.04
CA GLN A 46 0.37 2.69 -19.11
C GLN A 46 0.51 4.17 -18.73
N GLN A 47 -0.45 4.99 -19.14
CA GLN A 47 -0.45 6.43 -18.84
C GLN A 47 -0.71 6.74 -17.36
N GLY A 48 -1.24 5.76 -16.61
CA GLY A 48 -1.43 5.88 -15.17
C GLY A 48 -0.14 5.72 -14.38
N LEU A 49 0.86 5.00 -14.90
CA LEU A 49 2.15 4.89 -14.22
C LEU A 49 2.86 6.25 -14.26
N HIS A 50 2.85 6.95 -13.13
CA HIS A 50 3.36 8.30 -13.00
C HIS A 50 4.89 8.31 -12.86
N ALA A 51 5.40 7.47 -11.96
CA ALA A 51 6.81 7.33 -11.66
C ALA A 51 7.06 5.88 -11.19
N ALA A 52 8.27 5.37 -11.43
CA ALA A 52 8.69 4.05 -11.01
C ALA A 52 10.20 4.00 -10.85
N GLU A 53 10.66 3.39 -9.77
CA GLU A 53 12.08 3.17 -9.49
C GLU A 53 12.29 1.77 -8.89
N GLU A 54 13.34 1.10 -9.35
CA GLU A 54 13.83 -0.15 -8.76
C GLU A 54 15.27 0.08 -8.30
N LEU A 55 15.50 -0.19 -7.01
CA LEU A 55 16.76 0.02 -6.32
C LEU A 55 17.26 -1.29 -5.75
N ASN A 56 18.58 -1.47 -5.69
CA ASN A 56 19.15 -2.53 -4.87
C ASN A 56 18.84 -2.28 -3.39
N SER A 57 18.30 -3.29 -2.69
CA SER A 57 17.89 -3.17 -1.29
C SER A 57 19.06 -2.87 -0.36
N LYS A 58 20.21 -3.52 -0.58
CA LYS A 58 21.42 -3.30 0.22
C LYS A 58 21.95 -1.88 0.00
N ASP A 59 22.08 -1.45 -1.25
CA ASP A 59 22.57 -0.11 -1.56
C ASP A 59 21.63 0.96 -0.98
N LEU A 60 20.31 0.77 -1.08
CA LEU A 60 19.35 1.68 -0.44
C LEU A 60 19.61 1.78 1.07
N TYR A 61 19.73 0.63 1.74
CA TYR A 61 19.89 0.56 3.18
C TYR A 61 21.23 1.14 3.67
N GLU A 62 22.33 0.92 2.95
CA GLU A 62 23.65 1.44 3.33
C GLU A 62 23.79 2.94 3.07
N ASN A 63 23.21 3.44 1.97
CA ASN A 63 23.35 4.84 1.56
C ASN A 63 22.30 5.76 2.22
N TYR A 64 21.16 5.20 2.62
CA TYR A 64 20.06 5.93 3.27
C TYR A 64 19.60 5.16 4.51
N PRO A 65 20.45 4.99 5.54
CA PRO A 65 20.16 4.10 6.67
C PRO A 65 18.92 4.54 7.45
N PRO A 66 18.13 3.59 8.03
CA PRO A 66 17.01 3.92 8.90
C PRO A 66 17.39 4.89 10.02
N ASN A 67 16.62 5.97 10.17
CA ASN A 67 16.82 6.96 11.24
C ASN A 67 15.64 6.94 12.23
N PHE A 68 15.69 6.09 13.25
CA PHE A 68 14.66 6.04 14.30
C PHE A 68 15.02 6.97 15.45
N GLU A 69 14.22 8.01 15.67
CA GLU A 69 14.48 9.01 16.73
C GLU A 69 13.81 8.63 18.06
N ASN A 70 12.64 7.99 18.02
CA ASN A 70 11.94 7.56 19.22
C ASN A 70 12.70 6.45 19.97
N LYS A 71 12.87 6.62 21.28
CA LYS A 71 13.58 5.69 22.17
C LYS A 71 13.12 4.22 22.06
N ASN A 72 11.83 3.96 21.86
CA ASN A 72 11.27 2.61 21.85
C ASN A 72 11.47 1.95 20.48
N LYS A 73 11.32 2.71 19.38
CA LYS A 73 11.65 2.23 18.03
C LYS A 73 13.14 1.99 17.86
N LEU A 74 13.96 2.92 18.37
CA LEU A 74 15.42 2.76 18.39
C LEU A 74 15.84 1.52 19.19
N PHE A 75 15.22 1.27 20.35
CA PHE A 75 15.49 0.06 21.13
C PHE A 75 15.18 -1.23 20.34
N ILE A 76 14.05 -1.28 19.62
CA ILE A 76 13.70 -2.43 18.78
C ILE A 76 14.68 -2.59 17.61
N PHE A 77 15.04 -1.48 16.95
CA PHE A 77 16.03 -1.48 15.87
C PHE A 77 17.42 -1.92 16.36
N ASP A 78 17.82 -1.52 17.56
CA ASP A 78 19.04 -1.94 18.23
C ASP A 78 19.01 -3.44 18.56
N LEU A 79 17.86 -4.00 18.95
CA LEU A 79 17.72 -5.44 19.17
C LEU A 79 18.00 -6.22 17.88
N LEU A 80 17.49 -5.74 16.73
CA LEU A 80 17.77 -6.33 15.43
C LEU A 80 19.27 -6.25 15.09
N ASN A 81 19.88 -5.08 15.19
CA ASN A 81 21.26 -4.89 14.71
C ASN A 81 22.33 -5.42 15.66
N ASN A 82 22.18 -5.22 16.97
CA ASN A 82 23.20 -5.64 17.94
C ASN A 82 23.21 -7.15 18.18
N LYS A 83 22.07 -7.83 17.98
CA LYS A 83 21.98 -9.29 18.18
C LYS A 83 22.04 -10.08 16.88
N HIS A 84 21.61 -9.51 15.76
CA HIS A 84 21.44 -10.25 14.50
C HIS A 84 22.13 -9.59 13.29
N THR A 85 22.55 -8.32 13.40
CA THR A 85 23.29 -7.59 12.35
C THR A 85 22.60 -7.68 10.98
N TYR A 86 21.34 -7.24 10.95
CA TYR A 86 20.54 -7.29 9.73
C TYR A 86 21.13 -6.41 8.62
N LEU A 87 21.18 -6.98 7.42
CA LEU A 87 21.52 -6.29 6.19
C LEU A 87 20.72 -6.94 5.05
N PRO A 88 20.03 -6.17 4.19
CA PRO A 88 19.32 -6.75 3.07
C PRO A 88 20.25 -7.52 2.12
N SER A 89 19.71 -8.53 1.45
CA SER A 89 20.48 -9.31 0.47
C SER A 89 20.98 -8.42 -0.68
N PRO A 90 22.27 -8.51 -1.08
CA PRO A 90 22.83 -7.71 -2.18
C PRO A 90 22.25 -8.05 -3.55
N ASN A 91 21.56 -9.18 -3.69
CA ASN A 91 20.92 -9.59 -4.95
C ASN A 91 19.42 -9.23 -4.99
N LYS A 92 18.92 -8.57 -3.95
CA LYS A 92 17.53 -8.18 -3.83
C LYS A 92 17.34 -6.73 -4.29
N SER A 93 16.23 -6.47 -4.95
CA SER A 93 15.78 -5.12 -5.27
C SER A 93 14.40 -4.85 -4.69
N ILE A 94 14.17 -3.59 -4.36
CA ILE A 94 12.86 -3.04 -4.00
C ILE A 94 12.35 -2.23 -5.19
N LEU A 95 11.09 -2.43 -5.56
CA LEU A 95 10.42 -1.66 -6.62
C LEU A 95 9.35 -0.81 -5.95
N PHE A 96 9.32 0.46 -6.29
CA PHE A 96 8.22 1.33 -5.87
C PHE A 96 7.70 2.15 -7.04
N THR A 97 6.38 2.27 -7.13
CA THR A 97 5.67 2.87 -8.25
C THR A 97 4.61 3.81 -7.73
N ARG A 98 4.37 4.91 -8.45
CA ARG A 98 3.32 5.88 -8.16
C ARG A 98 2.35 5.97 -9.31
N TRP A 99 1.07 6.03 -9.00
CA TRP A 99 0.00 5.93 -9.99
C TRP A 99 -0.91 7.14 -9.98
N LYS A 100 -1.28 7.60 -11.18
CA LYS A 100 -2.37 8.56 -11.38
C LYS A 100 -3.71 7.84 -11.19
N PRO A 101 -4.75 8.55 -10.74
CA PRO A 101 -6.05 7.95 -10.53
C PRO A 101 -6.62 7.35 -11.83
N PHE A 102 -7.13 6.13 -11.73
CA PHE A 102 -7.93 5.53 -12.77
C PHE A 102 -9.41 5.81 -12.55
N ILE A 103 -10.15 5.92 -13.66
CA ILE A 103 -11.61 5.85 -13.59
C ILE A 103 -11.98 4.36 -13.51
N PRO A 104 -12.76 3.91 -12.51
CA PRO A 104 -13.21 2.53 -12.46
C PRO A 104 -13.97 2.15 -13.73
N ILE A 105 -13.51 1.10 -14.40
CA ILE A 105 -14.19 0.54 -15.58
C ILE A 105 -15.08 -0.57 -15.07
N ILE A 106 -16.41 -0.39 -15.20
CA ILE A 106 -17.37 -1.42 -14.80
C ILE A 106 -17.74 -2.22 -16.04
N GLU A 107 -17.19 -3.43 -16.13
CA GLU A 107 -17.46 -4.32 -17.25
C GLU A 107 -18.79 -5.05 -17.06
N SER A 108 -19.80 -4.67 -17.84
CA SER A 108 -21.17 -5.19 -17.74
C SER A 108 -21.30 -6.70 -17.99
N ASN A 109 -20.31 -7.32 -18.64
CA ASN A 109 -20.30 -8.74 -18.98
C ASN A 109 -19.28 -9.57 -18.20
N ASN A 110 -18.44 -8.94 -17.38
CA ASN A 110 -17.38 -9.64 -16.69
C ASN A 110 -17.80 -9.90 -15.24
N ARG A 111 -18.22 -11.13 -14.97
CA ARG A 111 -18.47 -11.60 -13.61
C ARG A 111 -17.13 -11.80 -12.91
N SER A 112 -16.47 -10.70 -12.54
CA SER A 112 -15.29 -10.75 -11.69
C SER A 112 -15.63 -11.56 -10.44
N SER A 113 -14.92 -12.66 -10.21
CA SER A 113 -15.24 -13.63 -9.16
C SER A 113 -14.52 -13.33 -7.84
N THR A 114 -14.15 -12.06 -7.60
CA THR A 114 -13.39 -11.62 -6.42
C THR A 114 -13.97 -12.24 -5.15
N VAL A 115 -13.17 -13.08 -4.51
CA VAL A 115 -13.55 -13.71 -3.25
C VAL A 115 -13.34 -12.71 -2.14
N ILE A 116 -14.35 -12.49 -1.31
CA ILE A 116 -14.27 -11.59 -0.16
C ILE A 116 -14.24 -12.43 1.11
N LYS A 117 -13.18 -12.29 1.91
CA LYS A 117 -13.03 -12.95 3.21
C LYS A 117 -12.86 -11.93 4.33
N PHE A 118 -13.33 -12.31 5.52
CA PHE A 118 -13.11 -11.57 6.76
C PHE A 118 -12.41 -12.51 7.75
N GLN A 119 -11.37 -12.03 8.40
CA GLN A 119 -10.56 -12.78 9.35
C GLN A 119 -10.39 -11.96 10.63
N ALA A 120 -10.69 -12.56 11.77
CA ALA A 120 -10.56 -11.95 13.08
C ALA A 120 -9.10 -12.04 13.59
N ASP A 121 -8.21 -11.39 12.87
CA ASP A 121 -6.78 -11.36 13.12
C ASP A 121 -6.16 -10.05 12.59
N VAL A 122 -4.83 -9.98 12.62
CA VAL A 122 -4.00 -8.89 12.09
C VAL A 122 -3.18 -9.39 10.90
N PHE A 123 -2.52 -8.48 10.17
CA PHE A 123 -1.62 -8.88 9.08
C PHE A 123 -0.53 -9.81 9.60
N ASN A 124 -0.46 -11.00 9.01
CA ASN A 124 0.48 -12.05 9.41
C ASN A 124 1.58 -12.31 8.36
N TYR A 125 1.48 -11.67 7.19
CA TYR A 125 2.43 -11.74 6.06
C TYR A 125 2.79 -13.16 5.63
N LYS A 126 1.91 -14.14 5.88
CA LYS A 126 2.15 -15.52 5.48
C LYS A 126 1.97 -15.63 3.97
N SER A 127 3.01 -16.09 3.27
CA SER A 127 2.90 -16.41 1.86
C SER A 127 2.02 -17.64 1.68
N ASP A 128 1.14 -17.60 0.68
CA ASP A 128 0.44 -18.79 0.22
C ASP A 128 1.47 -19.83 -0.27
N SER A 129 1.15 -21.10 -0.06
CA SER A 129 1.90 -22.23 -0.61
C SER A 129 1.90 -22.25 -2.15
N ASN A 130 0.92 -21.58 -2.77
CA ASN A 130 0.86 -21.42 -4.21
C ASN A 130 1.85 -20.36 -4.69
N SER A 131 2.88 -20.78 -5.43
CA SER A 131 3.90 -19.89 -5.98
C SER A 131 3.35 -18.84 -6.96
N GLN A 132 2.13 -19.01 -7.49
CA GLN A 132 1.51 -18.07 -8.42
C GLN A 132 0.61 -17.02 -7.75
N THR A 133 0.53 -17.00 -6.42
CA THR A 133 -0.19 -15.98 -5.66
C THR A 133 0.74 -14.82 -5.27
N ILE A 134 0.28 -13.60 -5.50
CA ILE A 134 0.95 -12.36 -5.10
C ILE A 134 0.08 -11.64 -4.08
N GLU A 135 0.59 -11.65 -2.84
CA GLU A 135 -0.03 -11.04 -1.68
C GLU A 135 0.38 -9.56 -1.58
N TRP A 136 -0.62 -8.68 -1.50
CA TRP A 136 -0.44 -7.25 -1.30
C TRP A 136 -1.12 -6.80 -0.02
N TYR A 137 -0.42 -6.07 0.83
CA TYR A 137 -0.92 -5.59 2.12
C TYR A 137 -1.16 -4.09 2.08
N LEU A 138 -2.34 -3.64 2.49
CA LEU A 138 -2.64 -2.22 2.52
C LEU A 138 -1.84 -1.54 3.63
N ASN A 139 -1.08 -0.52 3.27
CA ASN A 139 -0.51 0.43 4.21
C ASN A 139 -1.49 1.59 4.36
N PHE A 140 -1.95 1.84 5.59
CA PHE A 140 -2.89 2.91 5.92
C PHE A 140 -2.14 4.24 5.98
N ALA A 141 -1.66 4.67 4.81
CA ALA A 141 -0.65 5.72 4.68
C ALA A 141 -1.18 7.11 5.07
N ASN A 142 -0.26 7.96 5.49
CA ASN A 142 -0.43 9.41 5.41
C ASN A 142 -0.16 9.92 3.97
N SER A 143 -0.63 11.14 3.68
CA SER A 143 -0.31 11.91 2.46
C SER A 143 1.17 11.95 2.16
N ASP A 144 2.01 12.01 3.20
CA ASP A 144 3.45 11.93 3.14
C ASP A 144 3.91 10.57 3.67
N LEU A 145 4.22 9.64 2.76
CA LEU A 145 4.45 8.24 3.05
C LEU A 145 5.56 8.06 4.09
N PHE A 146 5.22 7.33 5.15
CA PHE A 146 6.07 7.05 6.30
C PHE A 146 6.53 8.29 7.08
N ALA A 147 5.94 9.47 6.91
CA ALA A 147 6.43 10.70 7.55
C ALA A 147 6.62 10.60 9.07
N TYR A 148 5.81 9.78 9.75
CA TYR A 148 5.79 9.67 11.20
C TYR A 148 6.49 8.40 11.74
N TYR A 149 7.18 7.64 10.88
CA TYR A 149 7.79 6.36 11.28
C TYR A 149 8.77 6.51 12.45
N GLY A 150 9.43 7.67 12.61
CA GLY A 150 10.35 7.95 13.71
C GLY A 150 9.68 8.39 15.02
N GLY A 151 8.36 8.66 15.02
CA GLY A 151 7.61 9.18 16.15
C GLY A 151 7.26 8.16 17.24
N PRO A 152 6.62 8.58 18.35
CA PRO A 152 6.27 7.72 19.48
C PRO A 152 5.05 6.83 19.26
N LEU A 153 4.22 7.13 18.25
CA LEU A 153 3.05 6.34 17.91
C LEU A 153 3.44 5.05 17.19
N LEU A 154 2.65 3.99 17.39
CA LEU A 154 2.71 2.74 16.65
C LEU A 154 1.33 2.44 16.04
N ALA A 155 0.94 3.20 15.02
CA ALA A 155 -0.19 2.84 14.18
C ALA A 155 0.25 1.83 13.10
N GLN A 156 -0.68 1.48 12.22
CA GLN A 156 -0.47 0.39 11.26
C GLN A 156 0.67 0.68 10.29
N ASP A 157 0.83 1.93 9.84
CA ASP A 157 1.91 2.31 8.92
C ASP A 157 3.27 2.33 9.62
N GLU A 158 3.38 2.86 10.85
CA GLU A 158 4.65 2.81 11.57
C GLU A 158 5.02 1.40 12.03
N LEU A 159 4.04 0.55 12.34
CA LEU A 159 4.28 -0.88 12.61
C LEU A 159 4.90 -1.55 11.38
N GLN A 160 4.34 -1.32 10.18
CA GLN A 160 4.89 -1.87 8.94
C GLN A 160 6.32 -1.41 8.68
N VAL A 161 6.65 -0.16 8.95
CA VAL A 161 8.03 0.35 8.81
C VAL A 161 8.97 -0.28 9.84
N LEU A 162 8.51 -0.50 11.06
CA LEU A 162 9.32 -1.12 12.11
C LEU A 162 9.53 -2.62 11.86
N GLU A 163 8.54 -3.30 11.30
CA GLU A 163 8.63 -4.72 10.89
C GLU A 163 9.48 -4.92 9.63
N CYS A 164 9.43 -3.96 8.70
CA CYS A 164 10.16 -3.94 7.44
C CYS A 164 11.12 -2.75 7.38
N VAL A 165 12.27 -2.85 8.07
CA VAL A 165 13.18 -1.71 8.30
C VAL A 165 13.75 -1.08 7.02
N GLU A 166 13.72 -1.77 5.87
CA GLU A 166 14.02 -1.19 4.56
C GLU A 166 13.09 -0.02 4.19
N LEU A 167 11.86 0.01 4.70
CA LEU A 167 10.91 1.10 4.46
C LEU A 167 11.35 2.40 5.14
N ALA A 168 12.05 2.31 6.28
CA ALA A 168 12.67 3.47 6.91
C ALA A 168 13.83 4.01 6.05
N ALA A 169 14.60 3.12 5.41
CA ALA A 169 15.63 3.53 4.45
C ALA A 169 15.02 4.18 3.21
N LEU A 170 13.92 3.63 2.70
CA LEU A 170 13.15 4.21 1.60
C LEU A 170 12.64 5.62 1.94
N ARG A 171 12.19 5.84 3.19
CA ARG A 171 11.82 7.19 3.65
C ARG A 171 13.01 8.15 3.61
N GLN A 172 14.18 7.72 4.07
CA GLN A 172 15.40 8.54 4.01
C GLN A 172 15.80 8.86 2.57
N TYR A 173 15.64 7.89 1.65
CA TYR A 173 15.82 8.12 0.22
C TYR A 173 14.87 9.19 -0.33
N PHE A 174 13.57 9.14 -0.01
CA PHE A 174 12.62 10.16 -0.47
C PHE A 174 12.91 11.58 0.05
N ILE A 175 13.53 11.71 1.22
CA ILE A 175 13.89 13.02 1.80
C ILE A 175 15.18 13.57 1.18
N GLN A 176 16.16 12.70 0.92
CA GLN A 176 17.53 13.12 0.60
C GLN A 176 17.83 13.10 -0.90
N ALA A 177 17.22 12.19 -1.66
CA ALA A 177 17.43 12.09 -3.10
C ALA A 177 16.49 13.03 -3.88
N ILE A 178 17.00 13.51 -5.02
CA ILE A 178 16.25 14.38 -5.94
C ILE A 178 15.64 13.56 -7.08
N ASN A 179 14.55 14.07 -7.66
CA ASN A 179 13.87 13.47 -8.83
C ASN A 179 13.44 12.00 -8.64
N THR A 180 13.07 11.64 -7.41
CA THR A 180 12.57 10.29 -7.10
C THR A 180 11.09 10.15 -7.43
N VAL A 181 10.52 8.95 -7.25
CA VAL A 181 9.06 8.73 -7.25
C VAL A 181 8.31 9.68 -6.29
N GLY A 182 8.98 10.12 -5.23
CA GLY A 182 8.42 10.94 -4.16
C GLY A 182 7.59 10.13 -3.16
N SER A 183 7.32 10.74 -2.01
CA SER A 183 6.58 10.13 -0.89
C SER A 183 5.08 10.45 -0.91
N ARG A 184 4.58 11.25 -1.85
CA ARG A 184 3.21 11.75 -1.80
C ARG A 184 2.19 10.72 -2.28
N THR A 185 1.36 10.21 -1.37
CA THR A 185 0.23 9.32 -1.70
C THR A 185 -1.01 10.09 -2.15
N VAL A 186 -0.99 11.41 -1.99
CA VAL A 186 -2.03 12.35 -2.43
C VAL A 186 -1.36 13.58 -3.05
N ASN A 187 -1.87 14.03 -4.19
CA ASN A 187 -1.52 15.30 -4.83
C ASN A 187 -2.68 16.28 -4.76
N SER A 188 -2.45 17.52 -5.19
CA SER A 188 -3.51 18.52 -5.43
C SER A 188 -3.76 18.70 -6.92
N ASP A 189 -5.02 18.82 -7.30
CA ASP A 189 -5.41 19.22 -8.66
C ASP A 189 -5.08 20.70 -8.87
N ALA A 190 -4.34 21.01 -9.94
CA ALA A 190 -3.82 22.34 -10.21
C ALA A 190 -4.90 23.43 -10.41
N HIS A 191 -6.14 23.06 -10.72
CA HIS A 191 -7.20 24.01 -11.07
C HIS A 191 -8.14 24.31 -9.91
N ASN A 192 -8.37 23.35 -9.02
CA ASN A 192 -9.35 23.49 -7.95
C ASN A 192 -8.80 23.12 -6.56
N ASN A 193 -7.50 22.79 -6.46
CA ASN A 193 -6.81 22.38 -5.23
C ASN A 193 -7.47 21.21 -4.50
N ARG A 194 -8.30 20.40 -5.19
CA ARG A 194 -8.87 19.20 -4.60
C ARG A 194 -7.81 18.13 -4.50
N SER A 195 -7.89 17.34 -3.44
CA SER A 195 -7.03 16.17 -3.25
C SER A 195 -7.27 15.15 -4.35
N VAL A 196 -6.19 14.68 -4.96
CA VAL A 196 -6.17 13.66 -6.00
C VAL A 196 -5.35 12.48 -5.48
N PRO A 197 -5.93 11.28 -5.38
CA PRO A 197 -5.19 10.13 -4.89
C PRO A 197 -4.09 9.76 -5.88
N THR A 198 -2.89 9.52 -5.37
CA THR A 198 -1.75 9.01 -6.13
C THR A 198 -1.10 7.83 -5.41
N PRO A 199 -1.74 6.64 -5.43
CA PRO A 199 -1.26 5.46 -4.71
C PRO A 199 0.22 5.17 -4.98
N ILE A 200 0.92 4.73 -3.94
CA ILE A 200 2.29 4.24 -4.06
C ILE A 200 2.28 2.74 -3.76
N LEU A 201 2.83 1.94 -4.66
CA LEU A 201 2.98 0.49 -4.45
C LEU A 201 4.44 0.17 -4.24
N ILE A 202 4.74 -0.69 -3.27
CA ILE A 202 6.10 -1.11 -2.91
C ILE A 202 6.14 -2.64 -3.01
N SER A 203 7.00 -3.19 -3.86
CA SER A 203 7.18 -4.63 -4.02
C SER A 203 8.49 -5.09 -3.41
N ASN A 204 8.47 -6.31 -2.90
CA ASN A 204 9.66 -7.06 -2.51
C ASN A 204 10.46 -6.40 -1.38
N THR A 205 9.81 -5.96 -0.29
CA THR A 205 10.52 -5.56 0.96
C THR A 205 10.64 -6.75 1.92
N GLU A 206 11.61 -6.74 2.84
CA GLU A 206 11.76 -7.77 3.88
C GLU A 206 11.12 -7.36 5.20
N ARG A 207 10.20 -8.20 5.66
CA ARG A 207 9.78 -8.24 7.05
C ARG A 207 10.74 -9.10 7.84
N VAL A 208 11.42 -8.47 8.79
CA VAL A 208 12.46 -9.09 9.62
C VAL A 208 12.12 -9.07 11.10
N ILE A 209 11.12 -8.27 11.48
CA ILE A 209 10.62 -8.21 12.85
C ILE A 209 9.13 -8.54 12.84
N GLU A 210 8.71 -9.31 13.84
CA GLU A 210 7.33 -9.50 14.25
C GLU A 210 7.18 -8.89 15.65
N LEU A 211 6.22 -7.98 15.81
CA LEU A 211 5.88 -7.42 17.11
C LEU A 211 4.52 -7.93 17.58
N ASP A 212 4.48 -8.52 18.77
CA ASP A 212 3.21 -8.72 19.47
C ASP A 212 2.70 -7.37 19.97
N THR A 213 1.67 -6.85 19.31
CA THR A 213 1.14 -5.52 19.58
C THR A 213 0.02 -5.49 20.61
N LYS A 214 -0.38 -6.64 21.17
CA LYS A 214 -1.56 -6.76 22.05
C LYS A 214 -1.58 -5.74 23.18
N ASP A 215 -0.43 -5.49 23.81
CA ASP A 215 -0.30 -4.59 24.96
C ASP A 215 0.47 -3.29 24.64
N ILE A 216 0.94 -3.12 23.39
CA ILE A 216 1.82 -2.00 22.99
C ILE A 216 1.37 -1.28 21.73
N TYR A 217 0.16 -1.50 21.22
CA TYR A 217 -0.34 -0.80 20.02
C TYR A 217 -0.71 0.66 20.29
N GLY A 218 -0.59 1.53 19.27
CA GLY A 218 -0.94 2.94 19.35
C GLY A 218 -0.12 3.71 20.40
N ASN A 219 -0.76 4.63 21.12
CA ASN A 219 -0.12 5.40 22.19
C ASN A 219 0.47 4.55 23.33
N SER A 220 -0.01 3.31 23.54
CA SER A 220 0.58 2.40 24.53
C SER A 220 2.05 2.10 24.23
N PHE A 221 2.44 2.10 22.95
CA PHE A 221 3.82 1.93 22.52
C PHE A 221 4.74 2.98 23.14
N ALA A 222 4.31 4.25 23.19
CA ALA A 222 5.11 5.36 23.69
C ALA A 222 5.46 5.21 25.18
N HIS A 223 4.62 4.48 25.92
CA HIS A 223 4.73 4.25 27.35
C HIS A 223 5.32 2.89 27.72
N ALA A 224 5.49 1.98 26.75
CA ALA A 224 6.06 0.67 26.99
C ALA A 224 7.50 0.76 27.52
N ASN A 225 7.82 -0.09 28.50
CA ASN A 225 9.17 -0.26 29.02
C ASN A 225 9.98 -1.26 28.17
N LYS A 226 11.29 -1.36 28.42
CA LYS A 226 12.19 -2.20 27.62
C LYS A 226 11.86 -3.69 27.74
N GLU A 227 11.42 -4.14 28.92
CA GLU A 227 11.04 -5.53 29.16
C GLU A 227 9.82 -5.93 28.32
N GLN A 228 8.80 -5.06 28.26
CA GLN A 228 7.63 -5.25 27.41
C GLN A 228 8.02 -5.31 25.92
N LEU A 229 8.84 -4.36 25.46
CA LEU A 229 9.30 -4.32 24.06
C LEU A 229 10.14 -5.54 23.69
N GLN A 230 11.00 -6.00 24.61
CA GLN A 230 11.80 -7.21 24.41
C GLN A 230 10.94 -8.47 24.36
N HIS A 231 9.86 -8.54 25.15
CA HIS A 231 8.93 -9.66 25.11
C HIS A 231 8.09 -9.67 23.83
N ALA A 232 7.69 -8.50 23.35
CA ALA A 232 6.93 -8.34 22.11
C ALA A 232 7.78 -8.61 20.85
N PHE A 233 9.09 -8.41 20.93
CA PHE A 233 10.01 -8.58 19.80
C PHE A 233 10.22 -10.05 19.44
N LYS A 234 10.03 -10.37 18.16
CA LYS A 234 10.41 -11.63 17.56
C LYS A 234 11.13 -11.37 16.23
N LEU A 235 12.28 -12.02 16.07
CA LEU A 235 12.99 -12.02 14.79
C LEU A 235 12.30 -12.99 13.81
N VAL A 236 12.18 -12.57 12.56
CA VAL A 236 11.62 -13.38 11.47
C VAL A 236 12.77 -13.93 10.62
N GLU A 237 13.08 -15.22 10.79
CA GLU A 237 14.10 -15.93 10.02
C GLU A 237 13.52 -17.20 9.34
N PRO A 238 13.66 -17.35 8.00
CA PRO A 238 14.16 -16.34 7.07
C PRO A 238 13.22 -15.12 6.96
N PRO A 239 13.71 -13.95 6.52
CA PRO A 239 12.87 -12.79 6.25
C PRO A 239 11.67 -13.11 5.36
N GLN A 240 10.52 -12.54 5.68
CA GLN A 240 9.30 -12.67 4.88
C GLN A 240 9.26 -11.59 3.81
N VAL A 241 8.90 -11.95 2.58
CA VAL A 241 8.71 -10.96 1.51
C VAL A 241 7.34 -10.31 1.65
N VAL A 242 7.33 -8.97 1.64
CA VAL A 242 6.11 -8.17 1.77
C VAL A 242 5.97 -7.23 0.56
N ASN A 243 4.74 -7.07 0.08
CA ASN A 243 4.37 -6.08 -0.92
C ASN A 243 3.27 -5.19 -0.33
N LEU A 244 3.37 -3.89 -0.53
CA LEU A 244 2.51 -2.88 0.07
C LEU A 244 1.77 -2.07 -0.98
N ILE A 245 0.50 -1.75 -0.68
CA ILE A 245 -0.29 -0.73 -1.37
C ILE A 245 -0.45 0.42 -0.37
N ALA A 246 0.22 1.55 -0.59
CA ALA A 246 0.13 2.72 0.28
C ALA A 246 -0.88 3.72 -0.28
N ILE A 247 -2.00 3.88 0.43
CA ILE A 247 -3.07 4.82 0.10
C ILE A 247 -3.58 5.51 1.36
N GLU A 248 -3.85 6.81 1.23
CA GLU A 248 -4.41 7.61 2.32
C GLU A 248 -5.94 7.68 2.28
N ALA A 249 -6.59 7.39 3.42
CA ALA A 249 -8.04 7.58 3.56
C ALA A 249 -8.37 9.07 3.72
N PRO A 250 -9.57 9.53 3.33
CA PRO A 250 -9.96 10.90 3.67
C PRO A 250 -9.99 11.06 5.20
N SER A 251 -9.60 12.23 5.70
CA SER A 251 -9.38 12.44 7.14
C SER A 251 -10.30 13.53 7.70
N TYR A 252 -10.76 13.35 8.95
CA TYR A 252 -11.37 14.40 9.77
C TYR A 252 -12.63 15.06 9.17
N GLY A 253 -13.45 14.30 8.44
CA GLY A 253 -14.74 14.78 7.98
C GLY A 253 -15.82 14.74 9.06
N GLU A 254 -16.97 15.32 8.74
CA GLU A 254 -18.15 15.37 9.61
C GLU A 254 -19.44 15.20 8.79
N GLY A 255 -20.52 14.81 9.46
CA GLY A 255 -21.85 14.65 8.84
C GLY A 255 -21.90 13.51 7.82
N CYS A 256 -22.79 13.64 6.84
CA CYS A 256 -22.95 12.64 5.78
C CYS A 256 -21.84 12.72 4.74
N TYR A 257 -21.46 11.56 4.18
CA TYR A 257 -20.51 11.52 3.07
C TYR A 257 -21.07 12.20 1.81
N THR A 258 -20.25 13.05 1.21
CA THR A 258 -20.53 13.71 -0.06
C THR A 258 -20.15 12.82 -1.26
N TYR A 259 -20.68 13.14 -2.43
CA TYR A 259 -20.29 12.49 -3.69
C TYR A 259 -18.77 12.51 -3.90
N ASP A 260 -18.14 13.67 -3.71
CA ASP A 260 -16.70 13.85 -3.93
C ASP A 260 -15.85 12.98 -2.97
N GLN A 261 -16.28 12.84 -1.71
CA GLN A 261 -15.61 11.96 -0.73
C GLN A 261 -15.73 10.48 -1.12
N ILE A 262 -16.94 10.01 -1.49
CA ILE A 262 -17.13 8.62 -1.90
C ILE A 262 -16.36 8.33 -3.18
N ASN A 263 -16.38 9.25 -4.15
CA ASN A 263 -15.61 9.15 -5.38
C ASN A 263 -14.11 9.08 -5.11
N TYR A 264 -13.60 9.91 -4.20
CA TYR A 264 -12.20 9.87 -3.78
C TYR A 264 -11.82 8.49 -3.21
N ILE A 265 -12.62 7.96 -2.27
CA ILE A 265 -12.36 6.66 -1.63
C ILE A 265 -12.33 5.55 -2.68
N LEU A 266 -13.37 5.46 -3.52
CA LEU A 266 -13.47 4.46 -4.58
C LEU A 266 -12.29 4.55 -5.57
N THR A 267 -11.98 5.76 -6.03
CA THR A 267 -10.88 6.00 -6.98
C THR A 267 -9.55 5.58 -6.37
N ASN A 268 -9.30 5.91 -5.10
CA ASN A 268 -8.05 5.60 -4.43
C ASN A 268 -7.85 4.08 -4.27
N CYS A 269 -8.86 3.39 -3.73
CA CYS A 269 -8.83 1.92 -3.63
C CYS A 269 -8.68 1.26 -5.00
N TYR A 270 -9.53 1.64 -5.96
CA TYR A 270 -9.51 1.02 -7.29
C TYR A 270 -8.16 1.20 -7.97
N THR A 271 -7.58 2.40 -7.89
CA THR A 271 -6.27 2.69 -8.48
C THR A 271 -5.17 1.84 -7.84
N GLY A 272 -5.13 1.78 -6.51
CA GLY A 272 -4.14 0.96 -5.80
C GLY A 272 -4.29 -0.53 -6.10
N PHE A 273 -5.52 -1.04 -6.09
CA PHE A 273 -5.79 -2.46 -6.32
C PHE A 273 -5.55 -2.88 -7.77
N LYS A 274 -5.91 -2.02 -8.73
CA LYS A 274 -5.64 -2.27 -10.14
C LYS A 274 -4.15 -2.21 -10.45
N ALA A 275 -3.42 -1.28 -9.84
CA ALA A 275 -1.97 -1.22 -9.94
C ALA A 275 -1.32 -2.51 -9.39
N ALA A 276 -1.80 -3.05 -8.28
CA ALA A 276 -1.31 -4.31 -7.72
C ALA A 276 -1.52 -5.49 -8.69
N GLN A 277 -2.68 -5.53 -9.34
CA GLN A 277 -3.02 -6.52 -10.36
C GLN A 277 -2.14 -6.40 -11.62
N ILE A 278 -1.84 -5.18 -12.06
CA ILE A 278 -0.92 -4.91 -13.18
C ILE A 278 0.52 -5.33 -12.81
N LEU A 279 0.96 -5.06 -11.59
CA LEU A 279 2.31 -5.36 -11.12
C LEU A 279 2.55 -6.84 -10.80
N ALA A 280 1.51 -7.66 -10.68
CA ALA A 280 1.60 -9.03 -10.17
C ALA A 280 2.70 -9.86 -10.86
N HIS A 281 2.88 -9.75 -12.18
CA HIS A 281 3.97 -10.43 -12.89
C HIS A 281 5.36 -9.97 -12.44
N LYS A 282 5.60 -8.66 -12.49
CA LYS A 282 6.91 -8.09 -12.11
C LYS A 282 7.21 -8.38 -10.64
N THR A 283 6.22 -8.26 -9.76
CA THR A 283 6.34 -8.59 -8.34
C THR A 283 6.63 -10.08 -8.14
N HIS A 284 5.99 -10.97 -8.90
CA HIS A 284 6.31 -12.41 -8.86
C HIS A 284 7.77 -12.69 -9.24
N GLU A 285 8.25 -12.10 -10.33
CA GLU A 285 9.66 -12.24 -10.74
C GLU A 285 10.58 -11.80 -9.59
N MET A 286 10.35 -10.61 -9.03
CA MET A 286 11.17 -10.10 -7.92
C MET A 286 11.16 -11.02 -6.68
N ASN A 287 9.97 -11.49 -6.29
CA ASN A 287 9.81 -12.35 -5.10
C ASN A 287 10.45 -13.73 -5.29
N THR A 288 10.51 -14.23 -6.54
CA THR A 288 11.09 -15.55 -6.86
C THR A 288 12.58 -15.51 -7.19
N TYR A 289 13.08 -14.46 -7.85
CA TYR A 289 14.52 -14.32 -8.15
C TYR A 289 15.37 -14.16 -6.88
N ALA A 290 14.79 -13.66 -5.79
CA ALA A 290 15.46 -13.65 -4.48
C ALA A 290 15.74 -15.07 -3.93
N SER A 291 15.07 -16.12 -4.44
CA SER A 291 15.12 -17.48 -3.88
C SER A 291 15.75 -18.57 -4.77
N LYS A 292 16.10 -18.30 -6.05
CA LYS A 292 16.75 -19.30 -6.92
C LYS A 292 17.85 -18.72 -7.81
N SER A 293 18.99 -19.43 -7.86
CA SER A 293 20.10 -19.21 -8.78
C SER A 293 19.62 -19.19 -10.23
N HIS A 294 20.21 -18.30 -11.03
CA HIS A 294 19.99 -18.04 -12.44
C HIS A 294 19.74 -19.32 -13.26
N ASP A 295 18.59 -19.45 -13.95
CA ASP A 295 18.54 -20.05 -15.31
C ASP A 295 17.17 -20.23 -15.98
N ARG A 296 16.05 -19.71 -15.45
CA ARG A 296 14.76 -19.85 -16.16
C ARG A 296 13.97 -18.56 -16.23
N ARG A 297 14.17 -17.81 -17.33
CA ARG A 297 13.16 -16.85 -17.79
C ARG A 297 11.90 -17.63 -18.22
N PRO A 298 10.71 -17.33 -17.70
CA PRO A 298 9.48 -17.92 -18.21
C PRO A 298 9.31 -17.58 -19.70
N SER A 299 8.77 -18.51 -20.49
CA SER A 299 8.56 -18.26 -21.92
C SER A 299 7.47 -17.21 -22.10
N ARG A 300 7.67 -16.32 -23.08
CA ARG A 300 6.74 -15.23 -23.46
C ARG A 300 5.37 -15.68 -23.97
N SER A 301 5.08 -16.99 -23.96
CA SER A 301 4.02 -17.59 -24.79
C SER A 301 2.67 -17.76 -24.10
N GLU A 302 2.57 -17.64 -22.77
CA GLU A 302 1.28 -17.62 -22.09
C GLU A 302 1.28 -16.59 -20.95
N PRO A 303 0.28 -15.69 -20.86
CA PRO A 303 0.13 -14.85 -19.69
C PRO A 303 -0.22 -15.76 -18.50
N ASN A 304 0.77 -16.13 -17.69
CA ASN A 304 0.50 -16.60 -16.34
C ASN A 304 -0.18 -15.44 -15.61
N ILE A 305 -1.51 -15.48 -15.53
CA ILE A 305 -2.27 -14.52 -14.74
C ILE A 305 -2.00 -14.88 -13.29
N PHE A 306 -1.05 -14.17 -12.68
CA PHE A 306 -0.75 -14.32 -11.27
C PHE A 306 -1.97 -13.93 -10.46
N ARG A 307 -2.29 -14.77 -9.49
CA ARG A 307 -3.40 -14.54 -8.59
C ARG A 307 -3.05 -13.34 -7.70
N THR A 308 -3.86 -12.30 -7.71
CA THR A 308 -3.65 -11.09 -6.91
C THR A 308 -4.57 -11.10 -5.70
N VAL A 309 -3.98 -11.12 -4.50
CA VAL A 309 -4.71 -11.15 -3.24
C VAL A 309 -4.38 -9.88 -2.46
N ILE A 310 -5.43 -9.23 -1.95
CA ILE A 310 -5.33 -7.94 -1.26
C ILE A 310 -5.72 -8.12 0.19
N HIS A 311 -4.78 -7.87 1.09
CA HIS A 311 -4.99 -7.83 2.52
C HIS A 311 -5.24 -6.39 2.97
N THR A 312 -6.35 -6.15 3.66
CA THR A 312 -6.72 -4.84 4.18
C THR A 312 -7.40 -4.97 5.54
N GLY A 313 -7.91 -3.88 6.11
CA GLY A 313 -8.67 -3.87 7.35
C GLY A 313 -9.46 -2.57 7.51
N TRP A 314 -9.46 -2.02 8.73
CA TRP A 314 -10.16 -0.80 9.11
C TRP A 314 -9.46 0.48 8.60
N TRP A 315 -9.20 0.55 7.29
CA TRP A 315 -8.52 1.68 6.64
C TRP A 315 -9.27 2.98 6.90
N GLY A 316 -8.62 3.93 7.58
CA GLY A 316 -9.17 5.24 7.91
C GLY A 316 -10.23 5.27 9.02
N CYS A 317 -10.61 4.13 9.63
CA CYS A 317 -11.68 4.11 10.64
C CYS A 317 -11.20 4.39 12.08
N GLY A 318 -9.88 4.45 12.31
CA GLY A 318 -9.28 4.82 13.59
C GLY A 318 -9.10 6.33 13.72
N ALA A 319 -7.84 6.78 13.68
CA ALA A 319 -7.47 8.20 13.82
C ALA A 319 -8.23 9.14 12.88
N TYR A 320 -8.59 8.68 11.68
CA TYR A 320 -9.24 9.50 10.66
C TYR A 320 -10.78 9.56 10.80
N GLY A 321 -11.39 8.69 11.62
CA GLY A 321 -12.81 8.72 11.93
C GLY A 321 -13.75 8.30 10.80
N ASN A 322 -13.30 7.53 9.82
CA ASN A 322 -14.19 7.06 8.77
C ASN A 322 -15.20 6.02 9.26
N ASN A 323 -16.35 5.99 8.59
CA ASN A 323 -17.39 5.01 8.84
C ASN A 323 -17.00 3.61 8.34
N ARG A 324 -17.09 2.60 9.20
CA ARG A 324 -16.70 1.21 8.85
C ARG A 324 -17.47 0.66 7.67
N GLN A 325 -18.79 0.86 7.60
CA GLN A 325 -19.61 0.35 6.50
C GLN A 325 -19.24 1.05 5.19
N MET A 326 -19.03 2.37 5.20
CA MET A 326 -18.57 3.12 4.02
C MET A 326 -17.27 2.55 3.48
N MET A 327 -16.26 2.39 4.35
CA MET A 327 -14.93 1.90 3.94
C MET A 327 -14.97 0.44 3.48
N LEU A 328 -15.83 -0.40 4.06
CA LEU A 328 -16.00 -1.78 3.61
C LEU A 328 -16.65 -1.85 2.21
N ILE A 329 -17.74 -1.11 1.99
CA ILE A 329 -18.45 -1.10 0.71
C ILE A 329 -17.50 -0.67 -0.42
N THR A 330 -16.79 0.44 -0.25
CA THR A 330 -15.92 0.99 -1.29
C THR A 330 -14.72 0.11 -1.58
N GLN A 331 -14.10 -0.49 -0.55
CA GLN A 331 -12.98 -1.42 -0.75
C GLN A 331 -13.42 -2.70 -1.47
N MET A 332 -14.58 -3.28 -1.13
CA MET A 332 -15.11 -4.46 -1.82
C MET A 332 -15.43 -4.17 -3.30
N LEU A 333 -16.09 -3.04 -3.58
CA LEU A 333 -16.38 -2.62 -4.96
C LEU A 333 -15.09 -2.37 -5.76
N ALA A 334 -14.13 -1.66 -5.17
CA ALA A 334 -12.84 -1.39 -5.81
C ALA A 334 -12.07 -2.68 -6.14
N ALA A 335 -12.03 -3.65 -5.22
CA ALA A 335 -11.35 -4.93 -5.45
C ALA A 335 -12.02 -5.73 -6.57
N HIS A 336 -13.36 -5.74 -6.58
CA HIS A 336 -14.16 -6.39 -7.61
C HIS A 336 -13.88 -5.81 -9.01
N TRP A 337 -13.94 -4.49 -9.15
CA TRP A 337 -13.68 -3.81 -10.43
C TRP A 337 -12.21 -3.85 -10.84
N ALA A 338 -11.29 -3.89 -9.89
CA ALA A 338 -9.87 -4.05 -10.18
C ALA A 338 -9.51 -5.47 -10.66
N HIS A 339 -10.46 -6.41 -10.59
CA HIS A 339 -10.24 -7.84 -10.84
C HIS A 339 -9.18 -8.45 -9.92
N ALA A 340 -9.18 -8.06 -8.64
CA ALA A 340 -8.46 -8.80 -7.63
C ALA A 340 -9.12 -10.18 -7.47
N ASP A 341 -8.33 -11.24 -7.33
CA ASP A 341 -8.86 -12.60 -7.16
C ASP A 341 -9.47 -12.78 -5.77
N GLU A 342 -8.86 -12.16 -4.76
CA GLU A 342 -9.33 -12.20 -3.38
C GLU A 342 -9.02 -10.89 -2.65
N ILE A 343 -9.94 -10.48 -1.77
CA ILE A 343 -9.71 -9.46 -0.76
C ILE A 343 -9.99 -10.05 0.63
N ILE A 344 -9.01 -9.89 1.53
CA ILE A 344 -9.02 -10.40 2.90
C ILE A 344 -9.05 -9.19 3.84
N PHE A 345 -10.15 -9.05 4.57
CA PHE A 345 -10.33 -8.04 5.59
C PHE A 345 -9.91 -8.59 6.95
N HIS A 346 -8.83 -8.05 7.50
CA HIS A 346 -8.36 -8.30 8.87
C HIS A 346 -9.12 -7.38 9.82
N THR A 347 -10.02 -7.96 10.60
CA THR A 347 -10.96 -7.22 11.46
C THR A 347 -10.44 -7.05 12.89
N GLN A 348 -9.26 -7.62 13.21
CA GLN A 348 -8.64 -7.71 14.54
C GLN A 348 -9.41 -8.59 15.52
N ASN A 349 -10.73 -8.48 15.56
CA ASN A 349 -11.64 -9.25 16.39
C ASN A 349 -13.01 -9.39 15.67
N ASN A 350 -14.01 -9.96 16.36
CA ASN A 350 -15.37 -10.16 15.83
C ASN A 350 -16.36 -9.05 16.22
N GLU A 351 -15.92 -7.93 16.81
CA GLU A 351 -16.82 -6.92 17.40
C GLU A 351 -17.71 -6.21 16.37
N HIS A 352 -17.29 -6.18 15.09
CA HIS A 352 -17.94 -5.42 14.01
C HIS A 352 -18.68 -6.28 12.98
N GLU A 353 -19.13 -7.48 13.36
CA GLU A 353 -19.82 -8.42 12.45
C GLU A 353 -21.09 -7.84 11.80
N ASN A 354 -21.80 -6.97 12.51
CA ASN A 354 -22.98 -6.29 11.98
C ASN A 354 -22.64 -5.29 10.84
N ASP A 355 -21.54 -4.54 10.98
CA ASP A 355 -21.08 -3.62 9.94
C ASP A 355 -20.68 -4.40 8.67
N ILE A 356 -20.01 -5.54 8.87
CA ILE A 356 -19.62 -6.46 7.79
C ILE A 356 -20.85 -7.00 7.06
N THR A 357 -21.86 -7.46 7.79
CA THR A 357 -23.08 -8.03 7.21
C THR A 357 -23.83 -6.98 6.37
N LYS A 358 -23.99 -5.76 6.89
CA LYS A 358 -24.65 -4.66 6.16
C LYS A 358 -23.86 -4.25 4.92
N ALA A 359 -22.56 -4.06 5.05
CA ALA A 359 -21.70 -3.68 3.92
C ALA A 359 -21.72 -4.75 2.81
N ARG A 360 -21.69 -6.04 3.16
CA ARG A 360 -21.80 -7.15 2.20
C ARG A 360 -23.12 -7.12 1.43
N ALA A 361 -24.23 -6.89 2.12
CA ALA A 361 -25.54 -6.82 1.48
C ALA A 361 -25.62 -5.69 0.45
N VAL A 362 -25.07 -4.51 0.79
CA VAL A 362 -24.97 -3.38 -0.14
C VAL A 362 -24.04 -3.69 -1.31
N PHE A 363 -22.86 -4.26 -1.04
CA PHE A 363 -21.92 -4.65 -2.10
C PHE A 363 -22.58 -5.61 -3.10
N GLU A 364 -23.28 -6.65 -2.64
CA GLU A 364 -23.95 -7.61 -3.52
C GLU A 364 -25.00 -6.97 -4.42
N GLN A 365 -25.67 -5.92 -3.95
CA GLN A 365 -26.63 -5.14 -4.74
C GLN A 365 -25.93 -4.26 -5.79
N LEU A 366 -24.79 -3.66 -5.44
CA LEU A 366 -24.14 -2.63 -6.25
C LEU A 366 -23.06 -3.15 -7.20
N LYS A 367 -22.46 -4.33 -6.95
CA LYS A 367 -21.27 -4.80 -7.68
C LYS A 367 -21.48 -4.93 -9.19
N ASN A 368 -22.70 -5.25 -9.62
CA ASN A 368 -23.09 -5.39 -11.03
C ASN A 368 -23.72 -4.11 -11.62
N GLY A 369 -23.58 -2.95 -10.96
CA GLY A 369 -24.05 -1.67 -11.49
C GLY A 369 -23.40 -1.32 -12.83
N GLN A 370 -23.94 -0.34 -13.56
CA GLN A 370 -23.44 -0.02 -14.91
C GLN A 370 -22.50 1.19 -14.93
N GLN A 371 -22.66 2.12 -13.99
CA GLN A 371 -21.88 3.37 -13.96
C GLN A 371 -21.48 3.73 -12.53
N VAL A 372 -20.22 4.15 -12.35
CA VAL A 372 -19.67 4.54 -11.04
C VAL A 372 -20.51 5.63 -10.38
N ARG A 373 -21.00 6.60 -11.17
CA ARG A 373 -21.84 7.69 -10.69
C ARG A 373 -23.13 7.20 -10.03
N GLU A 374 -23.85 6.30 -10.68
CA GLU A 374 -25.11 5.74 -10.15
C GLU A 374 -24.84 4.98 -8.84
N ILE A 375 -23.74 4.25 -8.79
CA ILE A 375 -23.34 3.49 -7.59
C ILE A 375 -23.04 4.44 -6.43
N ILE A 376 -22.35 5.55 -6.68
CA ILE A 376 -22.12 6.58 -5.66
C ILE A 376 -23.46 7.18 -5.20
N GLU A 377 -24.36 7.49 -6.13
CA GLU A 377 -25.69 8.02 -5.80
C GLU A 377 -26.50 7.04 -4.94
N GLU A 378 -26.40 5.73 -5.16
CA GLU A 378 -27.00 4.72 -4.27
C GLU A 378 -26.33 4.66 -2.89
N ILE A 379 -25.00 4.76 -2.82
CA ILE A 379 -24.28 4.79 -1.54
C ILE A 379 -24.68 6.03 -0.72
N ILE A 380 -24.87 7.19 -1.36
CA ILE A 380 -25.32 8.42 -0.70
C ILE A 380 -26.68 8.21 -0.01
N LYS A 381 -27.60 7.46 -0.62
CA LYS A 381 -28.93 7.19 -0.05
C LYS A 381 -28.88 6.38 1.25
N LEU A 382 -27.78 5.70 1.53
CA LEU A 382 -27.57 5.01 2.80
C LEU A 382 -27.42 6.00 3.97
N ASN A 383 -27.15 7.28 3.68
CA ASN A 383 -26.98 8.35 4.66
C ASN A 383 -25.97 7.97 5.77
N LEU A 384 -24.87 7.34 5.37
CA LEU A 384 -23.78 7.01 6.28
C LEU A 384 -23.07 8.30 6.69
N GLU A 385 -22.80 8.40 7.98
CA GLU A 385 -22.12 9.55 8.58
C GLU A 385 -20.72 9.17 9.04
N TRP A 386 -19.82 10.15 9.04
CA TRP A 386 -18.50 10.05 9.65
C TRP A 386 -18.60 9.57 11.10
N GLU A 387 -17.65 8.74 11.53
CA GLU A 387 -17.53 8.28 12.91
C GLU A 387 -16.59 9.20 13.71
N LYS A 388 -16.43 8.90 15.01
CA LYS A 388 -15.50 9.65 15.84
C LYS A 388 -14.07 9.12 15.65
N SER A 389 -13.12 10.04 15.45
CA SER A 389 -11.71 9.72 15.63
C SER A 389 -11.45 9.23 17.05
N ASN A 390 -10.65 8.18 17.18
CA ASN A 390 -10.29 7.59 18.47
C ASN A 390 -9.03 8.20 19.11
N ASN A 391 -8.52 9.32 18.58
CA ASN A 391 -7.33 10.03 19.10
C ASN A 391 -6.13 9.11 19.37
N THR A 392 -5.93 8.10 18.52
CA THR A 392 -4.83 7.12 18.65
C THR A 392 -3.46 7.72 18.54
#